data_AF-A0A094ZT65-F1
#
_entry.id   AF-A0A094ZT65-F1
#
_cell.length_a   1.000
_cell.length_b   1.000
_cell.length_c   1.000
_cell.angle_alpha   90.00
_cell.angle_beta   90.00
_cell.angle_gamma   90.00
#
_symmetry.space_group_name_H-M   'P 1'
#
loop_
_entity.id
_entity.type
_entity.pdbx_description
1 polymer ?
#
loop_
_entity_poly.entity_id
_entity_poly.type
_entity_poly.pdbx_seq_one_letter_code
_entity_poly.pdbx_strand_id
1 'polypeptide(L)'
;MLNIPAIKGTDPNNLRRLSREMRICGLTLTQMNYVSDLNSVKTIECMFLKLPLHLQRECVKVACRISKTGRESLFKDLCEFVKEQSDIANTRYGLLVIRGNNSDKRDVGVSK
;
A
#
# COMPACT_ATOMS: atom_id res chain seq x y z
N MET A 1 7.79 -12.74 12.27
CA MET A 1 7.18 -12.11 11.08
C MET A 1 6.22 -11.03 11.55
N LEU A 2 6.31 -9.81 10.99
CA LEU A 2 5.41 -8.71 11.34
C LEU A 2 3.98 -9.02 10.88
N ASN A 3 3.04 -9.04 11.83
CA ASN A 3 1.63 -9.30 11.55
C ASN A 3 0.92 -8.01 11.10
N ILE A 4 1.16 -7.61 9.86
CA ILE A 4 0.45 -6.47 9.26
C ILE A 4 -0.91 -6.99 8.75
N PRO A 5 -2.05 -6.45 9.20
CA PRO A 5 -3.36 -6.91 8.75
C PRO A 5 -3.54 -6.59 7.26
N ALA A 6 -4.21 -7.50 6.53
CA ALA A 6 -4.58 -7.25 5.14
C ALA A 6 -5.58 -6.08 5.08
N ILE A 7 -5.33 -5.11 4.20
CA ILE A 7 -6.22 -3.96 4.07
C ILE A 7 -7.44 -4.36 3.24
N LYS A 8 -8.64 -4.16 3.78
CA LYS A 8 -9.90 -4.29 3.03
C LYS A 8 -10.22 -2.96 2.34
N GLY A 9 -10.15 -2.97 1.01
CA GLY A 9 -10.57 -1.86 0.16
C GLY A 9 -9.67 -0.62 0.20
N THR A 10 -9.97 0.36 -0.66
CA THR A 10 -9.28 1.66 -0.75
C THR A 10 -9.83 2.64 0.28
N ASP A 11 -9.99 2.23 1.54
CA ASP A 11 -10.40 3.16 2.59
C ASP A 11 -9.24 4.13 2.89
N PRO A 12 -9.41 5.45 2.69
CA PRO A 12 -8.37 6.45 2.95
C PRO A 12 -7.78 6.35 4.36
N ASN A 13 -8.60 5.97 5.35
CA ASN A 13 -8.17 5.85 6.74
C ASN A 13 -7.24 4.65 6.94
N ASN A 14 -7.56 3.51 6.33
CA ASN A 14 -6.72 2.32 6.42
C ASN A 14 -5.38 2.52 5.70
N LEU A 15 -5.37 3.20 4.54
CA LEU A 15 -4.12 3.54 3.85
C LEU A 15 -3.26 4.52 4.65
N ARG A 16 -3.88 5.53 5.27
CA ARG A 16 -3.19 6.47 6.14
C ARG A 16 -2.55 5.76 7.33
N ARG A 17 -3.28 4.84 7.96
CA ARG A 17 -2.78 4.04 9.07
C ARG A 17 -1.62 3.14 8.64
N LEU A 18 -1.76 2.41 7.52
CA LEU A 18 -0.68 1.56 6.99
C LEU A 18 0.56 2.38 6.66
N SER A 19 0.42 3.52 5.97
CA SER A 19 1.54 4.40 5.65
C SER A 19 2.32 4.81 6.92
N ARG A 20 1.59 5.14 7.99
CA ARG A 20 2.19 5.50 9.28
C ARG A 20 2.91 4.31 9.93
N GLU A 21 2.26 3.15 9.97
CA GLU A 21 2.82 1.92 10.55
C GLU A 21 4.07 1.46 9.80
N MET A 22 4.06 1.48 8.46
CA MET A 22 5.21 1.15 7.62
C MET A 22 6.38 2.13 7.82
N ARG A 23 6.09 3.44 7.94
CA ARG A 23 7.11 4.44 8.26
C ARG A 23 7.75 4.20 9.63
N ILE A 24 6.94 3.94 10.65
CA ILE A 24 7.44 3.63 12.00
C ILE A 24 8.30 2.36 11.96
N CYS A 25 7.80 1.29 11.33
CA CYS A 25 8.52 0.04 11.15
C CYS A 25 9.89 0.25 10.48
N GLY A 26 9.93 0.99 9.37
CA GLY A 26 11.15 1.29 8.65
C GLY A 26 12.18 2.05 9.50
N LEU A 27 11.73 3.06 10.25
CA LEU A 27 12.61 3.83 11.15
C LEU A 27 13.15 2.97 12.29
N THR A 28 12.28 2.26 13.01
CA THR A 28 12.66 1.42 14.15
C THR A 28 13.62 0.31 13.74
N LEU A 29 13.31 -0.45 12.69
CA LEU A 29 14.17 -1.55 12.26
C LEU A 29 15.49 -1.07 11.66
N THR A 30 15.52 0.12 11.05
CA THR A 30 16.79 0.75 10.62
C THR A 30 17.65 1.13 11.82
N GLN A 31 17.07 1.74 12.86
CA GLN A 31 17.79 2.08 14.10
C GLN A 31 18.31 0.84 14.84
N MET A 32 17.61 -0.28 14.73
CA MET A 32 18.00 -1.57 15.30
C MET A 32 18.97 -2.37 14.40
N ASN A 33 19.47 -1.80 13.30
CA ASN A 33 20.37 -2.44 12.33
C ASN A 33 19.78 -3.65 11.56
N TYR A 34 18.46 -3.72 11.43
CA TYR A 34 17.74 -4.76 10.65
C TYR A 34 17.43 -4.34 9.21
N VAL A 35 18.28 -3.49 8.60
CA VAL A 35 18.07 -2.98 7.23
C VAL A 35 18.08 -4.11 6.18
N SER A 36 18.95 -5.11 6.36
CA SER A 36 19.00 -6.27 5.46
C SER A 36 17.73 -7.11 5.52
N ASP A 37 17.17 -7.32 6.71
CA ASP A 37 15.93 -8.08 6.89
C ASP A 37 14.71 -7.36 6.29
N LEU A 38 14.67 -6.02 6.45
CA LEU A 38 13.66 -5.16 5.82
C LEU A 38 13.68 -5.29 4.29
N ASN A 39 14.88 -5.32 3.70
CA ASN A 39 15.07 -5.38 2.25
C ASN A 39 15.18 -6.82 1.71
N SER A 40 14.95 -7.83 2.55
CA SER A 40 14.92 -9.21 2.09
C SER A 40 13.72 -9.44 1.16
N VAL A 41 13.92 -10.24 0.11
CA VAL A 41 12.87 -10.61 -0.86
C VAL A 41 11.60 -11.05 -0.15
N LYS A 42 11.72 -11.90 0.88
CA LYS A 42 10.60 -12.41 1.67
C LYS A 42 9.79 -11.29 2.35
N THR A 43 10.45 -10.28 2.92
CA THR A 43 9.76 -9.13 3.53
C THR A 43 9.06 -8.30 2.48
N ILE A 44 9.74 -8.01 1.35
CA ILE A 44 9.18 -7.24 0.23
C ILE A 44 7.95 -7.94 -0.34
N GLU A 45 8.04 -9.22 -0.70
CA GLU A 45 6.92 -10.02 -1.20
C GLU A 45 5.74 -10.06 -0.22
N CYS A 46 6.03 -10.26 1.06
CA CYS A 46 4.99 -10.29 2.09
C CYS A 46 4.23 -8.96 2.17
N MET A 47 4.95 -7.83 2.07
CA MET A 47 4.34 -6.49 2.06
C MET A 47 3.49 -6.28 0.81
N PHE A 48 3.99 -6.67 -0.38
CA PHE A 48 3.22 -6.63 -1.62
C PHE A 48 1.90 -7.41 -1.49
N LEU A 49 1.95 -8.66 -1.02
CA LEU A 49 0.77 -9.51 -0.93
C LEU A 49 -0.28 -9.03 0.08
N LYS A 50 0.10 -8.21 1.05
CA LYS A 50 -0.84 -7.62 2.04
C LYS A 50 -1.60 -6.41 1.51
N LEU A 51 -1.17 -5.83 0.39
CA LEU A 51 -1.89 -4.74 -0.25
C LEU A 51 -3.18 -5.26 -0.93
N PRO A 52 -4.23 -4.43 -1.05
CA PRO A 52 -5.37 -4.72 -1.90
C PRO A 52 -4.94 -4.95 -3.36
N LEU A 53 -5.64 -5.84 -4.09
CA LEU A 53 -5.26 -6.26 -5.44
C LEU A 53 -5.01 -5.09 -6.43
N HIS A 54 -5.82 -4.04 -6.39
CA HIS A 54 -5.61 -2.87 -7.25
C HIS A 54 -4.30 -2.13 -6.91
N LEU A 55 -3.95 -2.00 -5.63
CA LEU A 55 -2.68 -1.41 -5.21
C LEU A 55 -1.50 -2.33 -5.50
N GLN A 56 -1.67 -3.66 -5.44
CA GLN A 56 -0.63 -4.58 -5.89
C GLN A 56 -0.27 -4.32 -7.36
N ARG A 57 -1.27 -4.16 -8.23
CA ARG A 57 -1.05 -3.87 -9.66
C ARG A 57 -0.32 -2.54 -9.87
N GLU A 58 -0.73 -1.47 -9.18
CA GLU A 58 -0.04 -0.17 -9.28
C GLU A 58 1.38 -0.24 -8.70
N CYS A 59 1.58 -0.96 -7.59
CA CYS A 59 2.89 -1.14 -6.98
C CYS A 59 3.85 -1.92 -7.89
N VAL A 60 3.36 -2.93 -8.63
CA VAL A 60 4.15 -3.67 -9.62
C VAL A 60 4.61 -2.74 -10.76
N LYS A 61 3.78 -1.79 -11.19
CA LYS A 61 4.21 -0.78 -12.20
C LYS A 61 5.36 0.07 -11.66
N VAL A 62 5.30 0.48 -10.39
CA VAL A 62 6.39 1.23 -9.74
C VAL A 62 7.66 0.38 -9.65
N ALA A 63 7.56 -0.86 -9.20
CA ALA A 63 8.70 -1.79 -9.14
C ALA A 63 9.33 -2.03 -10.53
N CYS A 64 8.51 -2.18 -11.57
CA CYS A 64 8.98 -2.30 -12.96
C CYS A 64 9.69 -1.03 -13.46
N ARG A 65 9.33 0.16 -12.97
CA ARG A 65 10.06 1.40 -13.29
C ARG A 65 11.40 1.45 -12.58
N ILE A 66 11.47 1.00 -11.32
CA ILE A 66 12.70 0.93 -10.54
C ILE A 66 13.67 -0.11 -11.14
N SER A 67 13.18 -1.28 -11.54
CA SER A 67 14.04 -2.31 -12.14
C SER A 67 14.72 -1.84 -13.43
N LYS A 68 14.07 -0.97 -14.21
CA LYS A 68 14.67 -0.33 -15.39
C LYS A 68 15.85 0.59 -15.07
N THR A 69 16.01 1.03 -13.83
CA THR A 69 17.19 1.79 -13.38
C THR A 69 18.32 0.88 -12.88
N GLY A 70 18.20 -0.44 -13.01
CA GLY A 70 19.19 -1.40 -12.55
C GLY A 70 19.18 -1.64 -11.03
N ARG A 71 18.12 -1.25 -10.33
CA ARG A 71 17.95 -1.44 -8.87
C ARG A 71 16.73 -2.31 -8.59
N GLU A 72 16.76 -3.13 -7.55
CA GLU A 72 15.57 -3.80 -7.04
C GLU A 72 14.71 -2.86 -6.17
N SER A 73 13.42 -3.15 -6.07
CA SER A 73 12.52 -2.44 -5.16
C SER A 73 12.88 -2.76 -3.71
N LEU A 74 13.12 -1.72 -2.91
CA LEU A 74 13.43 -1.81 -1.49
C LEU A 74 12.20 -1.52 -0.64
N PHE A 75 12.31 -1.78 0.66
CA PHE A 75 11.24 -1.50 1.62
C PHE A 75 10.87 -0.01 1.64
N LYS A 76 11.85 0.87 1.43
CA LYS A 76 11.65 2.32 1.32
C LYS A 76 10.73 2.68 0.16
N ASP A 77 10.88 2.03 -0.99
CA ASP A 77 10.05 2.29 -2.17
C ASP A 77 8.60 1.90 -1.93
N LEU A 78 8.38 0.78 -1.23
CA LEU A 78 7.05 0.36 -0.79
C LEU A 78 6.43 1.37 0.19
N CYS A 79 7.22 1.90 1.13
CA CYS A 79 6.74 2.92 2.07
C CYS A 79 6.33 4.20 1.33
N GLU A 80 7.14 4.65 0.37
CA GLU A 80 6.86 5.82 -0.44
C GLU A 80 5.62 5.61 -1.30
N PHE A 81 5.48 4.45 -1.94
CA PHE A 81 4.30 4.08 -2.70
C PHE A 81 3.03 4.12 -1.83
N VAL A 82 3.02 3.47 -0.66
CA VAL A 82 1.83 3.44 0.21
C VAL A 82 1.50 4.82 0.74
N LYS A 83 2.50 5.65 1.04
CA LYS A 83 2.30 7.06 1.40
C LYS A 83 1.64 7.82 0.26
N GLU A 84 2.15 7.69 -0.97
CA GLU A 84 1.59 8.35 -2.15
C GLU A 84 0.14 7.91 -2.39
N GLN A 85 -0.17 6.62 -2.28
CA GLN A 85 -1.54 6.12 -2.39
C GLN A 85 -2.45 6.67 -1.29
N SER A 86 -1.93 6.83 -0.07
CA SER A 86 -2.66 7.49 1.01
C SER A 86 -2.92 8.96 0.68
N ASP A 87 -1.91 9.70 0.24
CA ASP A 87 -2.04 11.11 -0.11
C ASP A 87 -3.06 11.30 -1.25
N ILE A 88 -2.97 10.49 -2.31
CA ILE A 88 -3.92 10.46 -3.45
C ILE A 88 -5.35 10.19 -2.96
N ALA A 89 -5.56 9.15 -2.15
CA ALA A 89 -6.88 8.79 -1.63
C ALA A 89 -7.51 9.91 -0.77
N ASN A 90 -6.69 10.74 -0.15
CA ASN A 90 -7.12 11.88 0.68
C ASN A 90 -7.28 13.20 -0.11
N THR A 91 -6.94 13.23 -1.41
CA THR A 91 -7.23 14.39 -2.25
C THR A 91 -8.72 14.53 -2.56
N ARG A 92 -9.13 15.73 -2.98
CA ARG A 92 -10.50 15.97 -3.49
C ARG A 92 -10.91 14.95 -4.57
N TYR A 93 -10.01 14.62 -5.50
CA TYR A 93 -10.28 13.68 -6.58
C TYR A 93 -10.29 12.22 -6.12
N GLY A 94 -9.40 11.83 -5.21
CA GLY A 94 -9.40 10.51 -4.59
C GLY A 94 -10.71 10.21 -3.88
N LEU A 95 -11.25 11.18 -3.14
CA LEU A 95 -12.55 11.05 -2.48
C LEU A 95 -13.71 10.88 -3.47
N LEU A 96 -13.66 11.48 -4.67
CA LEU A 96 -14.67 11.28 -5.71
C LEU A 96 -14.65 9.83 -6.24
N VAL A 97 -13.46 9.29 -6.52
CA VAL A 97 -13.29 7.91 -6.99
C VAL A 97 -13.84 6.91 -5.95
N ILE A 98 -13.58 7.16 -4.67
CA ILE A 98 -14.04 6.29 -3.58
C ILE A 98 -15.55 6.42 -3.35
N ARG A 99 -16.10 7.63 -3.42
CA ARG A 99 -17.54 7.88 -3.26
C ARG A 99 -18.34 7.26 -4.39
N GLY A 100 -17.88 7.37 -5.65
CA GLY A 100 -18.53 6.76 -6.81
C GLY A 100 -18.64 5.24 -6.69
N ASN A 101 -17.60 4.59 -6.15
CA ASN A 101 -17.53 3.14 -5.97
C ASN A 101 -18.48 2.58 -4.88
N ASN A 102 -18.96 3.45 -3.97
CA ASN A 102 -19.93 3.07 -2.92
C ASN A 102 -21.39 3.26 -3.35
N SER A 103 -21.67 4.05 -4.39
CA SER A 103 -23.01 4.17 -4.98
C SER A 103 -23.43 2.90 -5.70
N ASP A 104 -22.52 2.24 -6.42
CA ASP A 104 -22.82 1.02 -7.19
C ASP A 104 -23.16 -0.20 -6.32
N LYS A 105 -22.84 -0.16 -5.02
CA LYS A 105 -23.18 -1.25 -4.08
C LYS A 105 -24.57 -1.12 -3.44
N ARG A 106 -25.28 -0.01 -3.64
CA ARG A 106 -26.62 0.19 -3.06
C ARG A 106 -27.77 -0.25 -3.97
N ASP A 107 -27.51 -0.65 -5.21
CA ASP A 107 -28.54 -1.01 -6.19
C ASP A 107 -28.77 -2.52 -6.41
N VAL A 108 -28.15 -3.41 -5.62
CA VAL A 108 -28.40 -4.87 -5.71
C VAL A 108 -29.51 -5.32 -4.72
N GLY A 109 -30.33 -4.39 -4.25
CA GLY A 109 -31.21 -4.61 -3.10
C GLY A 109 -32.64 -4.10 -3.24
N VAL A 110 -33.19 -3.90 -4.44
CA VAL A 110 -34.64 -3.78 -4.62
C VAL A 110 -35.04 -4.38 -5.98
N SER A 111 -35.55 -5.61 -5.95
CA SER A 111 -36.67 -6.00 -6.81
C SER A 111 -37.43 -7.13 -6.12
N LYS A 112 -38.74 -7.05 -6.33
CA LYS A 112 -39.86 -7.59 -5.56
C LYS A 112 -40.14 -9.06 -5.83
#